data_AF-A0A0U1D127-F1
#
_entry.id   AF-A0A0U1D127-F1
#
_cell.length_a   1.000
_cell.length_b   1.000
_cell.length_c   1.000
_cell.angle_alpha   90.00
_cell.angle_beta   90.00
_cell.angle_gamma   90.00
#
_symmetry.space_group_name_H-M   'P 1'
#
loop_
_entity.id
_entity.type
_entity.pdbx_description
1 polymer ?
#
loop_
_entity_poly.entity_id
_entity_poly.type
_entity_poly.pdbx_seq_one_letter_code
_entity_poly.pdbx_strand_id
1 'polypeptide(L)'
;MGSEGFGYVPESVFLPRSVRVLAADPLVDNDFRLQWFGWADPAEVLLEYARLRRAEGWSLVAAATTARVDALRLAGIEYVEANPYKGYCPPGVAEDWKPPSLDHEHVHRLASVHPDLYERLERVARADSARMNDRVMFPLAQRLMPAALTVECEDVPSVLRASLQAVEANTEKDWPHWGRMQSDYRNFAMRVGSNSPGGVDADLRPEDVPVGLHEHYRGLWKVARAMEFMLGWSQSPLPLADMAYAAAVSGLIDIHEVLDQPLEAVEGDLE
;
A
#
# COMPACT_ATOMS: atom_id res chain seq x y z
N MET A 1 0.49 11.11 4.00
CA MET A 1 0.79 9.83 4.67
C MET A 1 -0.41 9.46 5.51
N GLY A 2 -0.90 8.22 5.44
CA GLY A 2 -1.95 7.72 6.33
C GLY A 2 -1.35 6.82 7.41
N SER A 3 -2.15 6.40 8.38
CA SER A 3 -1.78 5.39 9.40
C SER A 3 -1.67 3.96 8.85
N GLU A 4 -1.62 3.82 7.53
CA GLU A 4 -1.58 2.54 6.83
C GLU A 4 -0.16 2.32 6.29
N GLY A 5 0.57 1.45 6.99
CA GLY A 5 1.93 1.06 6.63
C GLY A 5 2.87 2.27 6.54
N PHE A 6 3.83 2.20 5.62
CA PHE A 6 4.77 3.29 5.39
C PHE A 6 4.64 3.81 3.95
N GLY A 7 3.76 4.80 3.76
CA GLY A 7 3.52 5.41 2.45
C GLY A 7 2.66 4.57 1.49
N TYR A 8 1.80 3.70 2.01
CA TYR A 8 0.83 2.97 1.20
C TYR A 8 -0.16 3.91 0.50
N VAL A 9 -0.51 3.52 -0.72
CA VAL A 9 -1.47 4.19 -1.59
C VAL A 9 -2.57 3.18 -1.93
N PRO A 10 -3.84 3.44 -1.55
CA PRO A 10 -4.96 2.58 -1.92
C PRO A 10 -5.14 2.47 -3.44
N GLU A 11 -5.72 1.38 -3.92
CA GLU A 11 -5.98 1.07 -5.34
C GLU A 11 -6.63 2.23 -6.12
N SER A 12 -7.57 2.94 -5.49
CA SER A 12 -8.33 4.02 -6.13
C SER A 12 -7.69 5.40 -6.05
N VAL A 13 -6.47 5.50 -5.49
CA VAL A 13 -5.78 6.78 -5.29
C VAL A 13 -4.69 6.95 -6.36
N PHE A 14 -4.84 7.98 -7.18
CA PHE A 14 -3.86 8.37 -8.19
C PHE A 14 -3.10 9.61 -7.72
N LEU A 15 -1.77 9.51 -7.69
CA LEU A 15 -0.92 10.58 -7.18
C LEU A 15 -0.58 11.56 -8.31
N PRO A 16 -0.58 12.88 -8.08
CA PRO A 16 -0.03 13.82 -9.06
C PRO A 16 1.44 13.50 -9.36
N ARG A 17 1.86 13.59 -10.63
CA ARG A 17 3.25 13.31 -11.06
C ARG A 17 4.30 14.17 -10.37
N SER A 18 3.92 15.36 -9.89
CA SER A 18 4.80 16.27 -9.16
C SER A 18 5.06 15.84 -7.71
N VAL A 19 4.26 14.92 -7.16
CA VAL A 19 4.37 14.47 -5.78
C VAL A 19 5.44 13.40 -5.65
N ARG A 20 6.27 13.53 -4.61
CA ARG A 20 7.21 12.49 -4.19
C ARG A 20 6.63 11.75 -2.99
N VAL A 21 6.63 10.42 -3.06
CA VAL A 21 6.19 9.58 -1.95
C VAL A 21 7.36 9.44 -0.96
N LEU A 22 7.12 9.78 0.30
CA LEU A 22 8.13 9.68 1.37
C LEU A 22 8.78 8.30 1.45
N ALA A 23 8.00 7.23 1.24
CA ALA A 23 8.50 5.86 1.25
C ALA A 23 9.49 5.52 0.12
N ALA A 24 9.47 6.27 -0.97
CA ALA A 24 10.41 6.13 -2.09
C ALA A 24 11.64 7.04 -1.95
N ASP A 25 11.71 7.84 -0.89
CA ASP A 25 12.80 8.79 -0.69
C ASP A 25 14.05 8.12 -0.10
N PRO A 26 15.22 8.24 -0.75
CA PRO A 26 16.46 7.66 -0.23
C PRO A 26 16.94 8.29 1.07
N LEU A 27 16.45 9.49 1.45
CA LEU A 27 16.77 10.12 2.74
C LEU A 27 16.19 9.34 3.93
N VAL A 28 15.16 8.51 3.68
CA VAL A 28 14.50 7.73 4.71
C VAL A 28 15.13 6.33 4.78
N ASP A 29 15.96 6.12 5.79
CA ASP A 29 16.62 4.84 6.05
C ASP A 29 15.69 3.78 6.65
N ASN A 30 16.24 2.58 6.87
CA ASN A 30 15.49 1.46 7.41
C ASN A 30 15.04 1.69 8.86
N ASP A 31 15.83 2.40 9.67
CA ASP A 31 15.50 2.64 11.07
C ASP A 31 14.31 3.59 11.18
N PHE A 32 14.30 4.68 10.40
CA PHE A 32 13.15 5.57 10.28
C PHE A 32 11.92 4.80 9.81
N ARG A 33 12.06 3.97 8.76
CA ARG A 33 10.94 3.16 8.24
C ARG A 33 10.38 2.26 9.33
N LEU A 34 11.23 1.53 10.04
CA LEU A 34 10.81 0.58 11.08
C LEU A 34 10.13 1.27 12.27
N GLN A 35 10.62 2.45 12.65
CA GLN A 35 10.08 3.24 13.76
C GLN A 35 8.71 3.85 13.43
N TRP A 36 8.56 4.39 12.22
CA TRP A 36 7.36 5.14 11.82
C TRP A 36 6.37 4.31 10.98
N PHE A 37 6.62 3.01 10.78
CA PHE A 37 5.75 2.13 10.00
C PHE A 37 4.36 2.03 10.65
N GLY A 38 3.34 2.54 9.95
CA GLY A 38 1.96 2.49 10.43
C GLY A 38 1.64 3.44 11.57
N TRP A 39 2.51 4.42 11.85
CA TRP A 39 2.29 5.35 12.95
C TRP A 39 0.94 6.06 12.82
N ALA A 40 0.18 6.09 13.92
CA ALA A 40 -1.21 6.54 13.93
C ALA A 40 -1.36 8.03 13.61
N ASP A 41 -0.37 8.86 14.01
CA ASP A 41 -0.39 10.29 13.74
C ASP A 41 0.56 10.67 12.58
N PRO A 42 0.06 10.78 11.33
CA PRO A 42 0.90 11.18 10.20
C PRO A 42 1.48 12.59 10.32
N ALA A 43 0.93 13.46 11.19
CA ALA A 43 1.50 14.79 11.44
C ALA A 43 2.91 14.70 12.03
N GLU A 44 3.13 13.75 12.95
CA GLU A 44 4.44 13.54 13.58
C GLU A 44 5.45 12.98 12.58
N VAL A 45 5.03 12.05 11.72
CA VAL A 45 5.91 11.51 10.68
C VAL A 45 6.37 12.61 9.73
N LEU A 46 5.47 13.53 9.35
CA LEU A 46 5.80 14.68 8.50
C LEU A 46 6.79 15.63 9.20
N LEU A 47 6.65 15.86 10.51
CA LEU A 47 7.57 16.71 11.28
C LEU A 47 8.97 16.10 11.37
N GLU A 48 9.08 14.80 11.64
CA GLU A 48 10.39 14.15 11.68
C GLU A 48 11.04 14.05 10.30
N TYR A 49 10.26 13.78 9.26
CA TYR A 49 10.79 13.85 7.89
C TYR A 49 11.25 15.27 7.51
N ALA A 50 10.50 16.31 7.93
CA ALA A 50 10.93 17.70 7.75
C ALA A 50 12.23 18.01 8.52
N ARG A 51 12.42 17.41 9.71
CA ARG A 51 13.67 17.51 10.47
C ARG A 51 14.85 16.91 9.70
N LEU A 52 14.67 15.74 9.06
CA LEU A 52 15.71 15.15 8.19
C LEU A 52 16.05 16.09 7.03
N ARG A 53 15.02 16.58 6.32
CA ARG A 53 15.16 17.49 5.17
C ARG A 53 15.76 18.86 5.54
N ARG A 54 15.63 19.30 6.79
CA ARG A 54 16.25 20.56 7.27
C ARG A 54 17.77 20.52 7.17
N ALA A 55 18.40 19.36 7.31
CA ALA A 55 19.85 19.21 7.09
C ALA A 55 20.27 19.54 5.64
N GLU A 56 19.34 19.45 4.69
CA GLU A 56 19.52 19.81 3.28
C GLU A 56 19.02 21.24 2.96
N GLY A 57 18.66 22.03 3.97
CA GLY A 57 18.19 23.41 3.81
C GLY A 57 16.69 23.56 3.51
N TRP A 58 15.89 22.50 3.64
CA TRP A 58 14.44 22.56 3.44
C TRP A 58 13.71 23.03 4.70
N SER A 59 12.52 23.60 4.50
CA SER A 59 11.60 23.98 5.59
C SER A 59 10.19 23.52 5.25
N LEU A 60 9.49 22.89 6.20
CA LEU A 60 8.08 22.59 6.08
C LEU A 60 7.27 23.86 6.36
N VAL A 61 6.58 24.37 5.34
CA VAL A 61 5.76 25.59 5.44
C VAL A 61 4.26 25.31 5.37
N ALA A 62 3.88 24.19 4.74
CA ALA A 62 2.50 23.79 4.58
C ALA A 62 2.35 22.28 4.78
N ALA A 63 1.28 21.85 5.46
CA ALA A 63 0.97 20.45 5.67
C ALA A 63 -0.55 20.22 5.67
N ALA A 64 -0.97 19.11 5.06
CA ALA A 64 -2.34 18.64 5.10
C ALA A 64 -2.37 17.18 5.58
N THR A 65 -3.36 16.85 6.40
CA THR A 65 -3.53 15.52 6.98
C THR A 65 -5.01 15.14 7.06
N THR A 66 -5.28 13.84 7.13
CA THR A 66 -6.62 13.29 7.41
C THR A 66 -6.87 13.09 8.91
N ALA A 67 -5.85 13.34 9.74
CA ALA A 67 -5.86 13.14 11.18
C ALA A 67 -5.75 14.48 11.94
N ARG A 68 -5.31 14.42 13.19
CA ARG A 68 -5.04 15.59 14.05
C ARG A 68 -3.91 16.45 13.46
N VAL A 69 -3.96 17.74 13.78
CA VAL A 69 -3.02 18.78 13.28
C VAL A 69 -2.30 19.52 14.40
N ASP A 70 -2.52 19.12 15.65
CA ASP A 70 -2.02 19.84 16.82
C ASP A 70 -0.50 19.87 16.86
N ALA A 71 0.16 18.74 16.53
CA ALA A 71 1.62 18.65 16.43
C ALA A 71 2.18 19.64 15.39
N LEU A 72 1.54 19.76 14.21
CA LEU A 72 1.95 20.70 13.15
C LEU A 72 1.80 22.16 13.61
N ARG A 73 0.70 22.48 14.30
CA ARG A 73 0.48 23.84 14.83
C ARG A 73 1.46 24.19 15.94
N LEU A 74 1.72 23.27 16.86
CA LEU A 74 2.72 23.43 17.94
C LEU A 74 4.13 23.61 17.38
N ALA A 75 4.45 22.95 16.28
CA ALA A 75 5.72 23.12 15.56
C ALA A 75 5.82 24.43 14.75
N GLY A 76 4.77 25.26 14.74
CA GLY A 76 4.77 26.56 14.08
C GLY A 76 4.66 26.51 12.55
N ILE A 77 4.09 25.45 11.99
CA ILE A 77 3.85 25.34 10.54
C ILE A 77 2.79 26.37 10.13
N GLU A 78 3.09 27.16 9.10
CA GLU A 78 2.31 28.35 8.70
C GLU A 78 0.93 27.98 8.13
N TYR A 79 0.88 26.98 7.25
CA TYR A 79 -0.35 26.54 6.60
C TYR A 79 -0.67 25.09 6.98
N VAL A 80 -1.71 24.88 7.79
CA VAL A 80 -2.07 23.55 8.30
C VAL A 80 -3.55 23.28 8.10
N GLU A 81 -3.86 22.23 7.34
CA GLU A 81 -5.23 21.79 7.08
C GLU A 81 -5.48 20.35 7.50
N ALA A 82 -6.66 20.10 8.06
CA ALA A 82 -7.15 18.76 8.37
C ALA A 82 -8.41 18.49 7.55
N ASN A 83 -8.45 17.36 6.83
CA ASN A 83 -9.69 16.85 6.26
C ASN A 83 -10.09 15.54 6.96
N PRO A 84 -10.76 15.62 8.13
CA PRO A 84 -11.18 14.45 8.89
C PRO A 84 -12.47 13.87 8.29
N TYR A 85 -12.40 13.38 7.05
CA TYR A 85 -13.42 12.57 6.38
C TYR A 85 -14.88 12.95 6.72
N LYS A 86 -15.22 14.24 6.71
CA LYS A 86 -16.61 14.70 6.75
C LYS A 86 -17.00 14.85 5.30
N GLY A 87 -17.76 13.88 4.79
CA GLY A 87 -18.10 13.77 3.38
C GLY A 87 -18.37 15.11 2.69
N TYR A 88 -17.96 15.15 1.42
CA TYR A 88 -17.96 16.28 0.48
C TYR A 88 -16.77 17.22 0.58
N CYS A 89 -16.09 17.32 -0.57
CA CYS A 89 -15.23 18.40 -1.06
C CYS A 89 -14.53 19.27 0.01
N PRO A 90 -13.18 19.22 0.14
CA PRO A 90 -12.46 20.14 1.01
C PRO A 90 -12.87 21.60 0.74
N PRO A 91 -12.94 22.48 1.76
CA PRO A 91 -13.21 23.89 1.55
C PRO A 91 -12.29 24.50 0.49
N GLY A 92 -12.87 25.21 -0.49
CA GLY A 92 -12.12 25.80 -1.61
C GLY A 92 -11.97 24.89 -2.84
N VAL A 93 -12.47 23.66 -2.79
CA VAL A 93 -12.57 22.78 -3.96
C VAL A 93 -13.95 22.94 -4.60
N ALA A 94 -13.99 22.99 -5.94
CA ALA A 94 -15.22 23.28 -6.70
C ALA A 94 -16.33 22.24 -6.45
N GLU A 95 -17.60 22.66 -6.54
CA GLU A 95 -18.76 21.77 -6.34
C GLU A 95 -18.81 20.60 -7.33
N ASP A 96 -18.23 20.75 -8.52
CA ASP A 96 -18.14 19.74 -9.57
C ASP A 96 -16.84 18.93 -9.54
N TRP A 97 -16.04 19.07 -8.48
CA TRP A 97 -14.79 18.31 -8.33
C TRP A 97 -15.06 16.81 -8.37
N LYS A 98 -14.22 16.13 -9.14
CA LYS A 98 -14.21 14.68 -9.24
C LYS A 98 -12.90 14.16 -8.66
N PRO A 99 -12.90 12.98 -8.01
CA PRO A 99 -11.66 12.31 -7.65
C PRO A 99 -10.74 12.20 -8.87
N PRO A 100 -9.41 12.40 -8.68
CA PRO A 100 -8.45 12.14 -9.73
C PRO A 100 -8.64 10.76 -10.37
N SER A 101 -8.37 10.69 -11.67
CA SER A 101 -8.32 9.44 -12.42
C SER A 101 -6.91 9.20 -12.93
N LEU A 102 -6.60 7.97 -13.34
CA LEU A 102 -5.35 7.70 -14.03
C LEU A 102 -5.34 8.41 -15.39
N ASP A 103 -4.50 9.43 -15.53
CA ASP A 103 -4.39 10.28 -16.71
C ASP A 103 -2.94 10.76 -16.91
N HIS A 104 -2.73 11.76 -17.76
CA HIS A 104 -1.42 12.31 -18.05
C HIS A 104 -0.83 13.18 -16.91
N GLU A 105 -1.60 13.54 -15.89
CA GLU A 105 -1.15 14.32 -14.73
C GLU A 105 -0.94 13.45 -13.48
N HIS A 106 -1.60 12.30 -13.42
CA HIS A 106 -1.55 11.38 -12.30
C HIS A 106 -0.81 10.08 -12.62
N VAL A 107 -0.22 9.45 -11.61
CA VAL A 107 0.48 8.17 -11.71
C VAL A 107 -0.21 7.09 -10.91
N HIS A 108 -0.08 5.88 -11.43
CA HIS A 108 -0.45 4.66 -10.74
C HIS A 108 0.47 4.45 -9.51
N ARG A 109 -0.08 3.86 -8.44
CA ARG A 109 0.65 3.60 -7.19
C ARG A 109 1.93 2.78 -7.38
N LEU A 110 1.92 1.75 -8.24
CA LEU A 110 3.14 1.01 -8.60
C LEU A 110 4.15 1.90 -9.30
N ALA A 111 3.72 2.77 -10.22
CA ALA A 111 4.63 3.64 -10.95
C ALA A 111 5.38 4.63 -10.03
N SER A 112 4.80 4.97 -8.88
CA SER A 112 5.42 5.85 -7.89
C SER A 112 6.61 5.22 -7.15
N VAL A 113 6.73 3.88 -7.16
CA VAL A 113 7.77 3.13 -6.44
C VAL A 113 8.61 2.23 -7.36
N HIS A 114 8.02 1.68 -8.42
CA HIS A 114 8.60 0.78 -9.42
C HIS A 114 8.08 1.14 -10.82
N PRO A 115 8.52 2.28 -11.39
CA PRO A 115 8.04 2.76 -12.69
C PRO A 115 8.32 1.78 -13.84
N ASP A 116 9.45 1.09 -13.79
CA ASP A 116 9.88 0.10 -14.78
C ASP A 116 8.95 -1.13 -14.80
N LEU A 117 8.63 -1.72 -13.64
CA LEU A 117 7.69 -2.84 -13.55
C LEU A 117 6.28 -2.44 -13.95
N TYR A 118 5.86 -1.22 -13.62
CA TYR A 118 4.57 -0.71 -14.05
C TYR A 118 4.43 -0.69 -15.59
N GLU A 119 5.43 -0.14 -16.29
CA GLU A 119 5.41 -0.09 -17.76
C GLU A 119 5.36 -1.48 -18.41
N ARG A 120 6.11 -2.44 -17.85
CA ARG A 120 6.13 -3.84 -18.33
C ARG A 120 4.79 -4.53 -18.10
N LEU A 121 4.20 -4.40 -16.91
CA LEU A 121 2.91 -5.00 -16.57
C LEU A 121 1.76 -4.40 -17.38
N GLU A 122 1.79 -3.09 -17.67
CA GLU A 122 0.82 -2.44 -18.55
C GLU A 122 0.90 -2.97 -19.98
N ARG A 123 2.11 -3.26 -20.49
CA ARG A 123 2.29 -3.88 -21.81
C ARG A 123 1.66 -5.27 -21.86
N VAL A 124 1.88 -6.09 -20.83
CA VAL A 124 1.27 -7.42 -20.72
C VAL A 124 -0.26 -7.32 -20.63
N ALA A 125 -0.77 -6.43 -19.78
CA ALA A 125 -2.21 -6.25 -19.60
C ALA A 125 -2.94 -5.85 -20.90
N ARG A 126 -2.31 -5.02 -21.74
CA ARG A 126 -2.87 -4.60 -23.04
C ARG A 126 -3.01 -5.72 -24.07
N ALA A 127 -2.29 -6.83 -23.90
CA ALA A 127 -2.46 -8.00 -24.75
C ALA A 127 -3.78 -8.75 -24.48
N ASP A 128 -4.50 -8.40 -23.39
CA ASP A 128 -5.80 -8.94 -23.00
C ASP A 128 -5.86 -10.48 -23.01
N SER A 129 -4.79 -11.10 -22.51
CA SER A 129 -4.61 -12.55 -22.49
C SER A 129 -4.53 -13.04 -21.05
N ALA A 130 -5.63 -13.62 -20.56
CA ALA A 130 -5.68 -14.20 -19.22
C ALA A 130 -4.54 -15.20 -18.97
N ARG A 131 -4.19 -16.01 -19.98
CA ARG A 131 -3.06 -16.95 -19.91
C ARG A 131 -1.71 -16.24 -19.71
N MET A 132 -1.50 -15.09 -20.35
CA MET A 132 -0.27 -14.31 -20.18
C MET A 132 -0.24 -13.65 -18.80
N ASN A 133 -1.36 -13.10 -18.35
CA ASN A 133 -1.53 -12.54 -17.01
C ASN A 133 -1.17 -13.59 -15.93
N ASP A 134 -1.71 -14.81 -16.05
CA ASP A 134 -1.45 -15.90 -15.12
C ASP A 134 0.02 -16.34 -15.12
N ARG A 135 0.69 -16.34 -16.29
CA ARG A 135 2.13 -16.64 -16.36
C ARG A 135 3.00 -15.65 -15.58
N VAL A 136 2.55 -14.42 -15.40
CA VAL A 136 3.25 -13.41 -14.61
C VAL A 136 2.84 -13.45 -13.14
N MET A 137 1.55 -13.56 -12.85
CA MET A 137 1.03 -13.44 -11.48
C MET A 137 1.07 -14.73 -10.66
N PHE A 138 0.98 -15.91 -11.30
CA PHE A 138 1.01 -17.18 -10.58
C PHE A 138 2.37 -17.46 -9.91
N PRO A 139 3.54 -17.23 -10.56
CA PRO A 139 4.84 -17.30 -9.87
C PRO A 139 4.93 -16.37 -8.67
N LEU A 140 4.36 -15.16 -8.79
CA LEU A 140 4.31 -14.20 -7.70
C LEU A 140 3.46 -14.71 -6.53
N ALA A 141 2.30 -15.32 -6.80
CA ALA A 141 1.45 -15.96 -5.80
C ALA A 141 2.16 -17.11 -5.07
N GLN A 142 2.83 -17.98 -5.84
CA GLN A 142 3.61 -19.12 -5.33
C GLN A 142 4.74 -18.70 -4.37
N ARG A 143 5.32 -17.51 -4.55
CA ARG A 143 6.34 -16.98 -3.64
C ARG A 143 5.73 -16.21 -2.47
N LEU A 144 4.74 -15.36 -2.74
CA LEU A 144 4.13 -14.49 -1.74
C LEU A 144 3.34 -15.26 -0.68
N MET A 145 2.53 -16.23 -1.08
CA MET A 145 1.61 -16.89 -0.15
C MET A 145 2.29 -17.75 0.90
N PRO A 146 3.29 -18.60 0.59
CA PRO A 146 4.02 -19.32 1.63
C PRO A 146 4.64 -18.36 2.66
N ALA A 147 5.24 -17.26 2.21
CA ALA A 147 5.79 -16.24 3.09
C ALA A 147 4.70 -15.62 3.99
N ALA A 148 3.57 -15.23 3.41
CA ALA A 148 2.43 -14.67 4.14
C ALA A 148 1.85 -15.64 5.19
N LEU A 149 1.75 -16.92 4.86
CA LEU A 149 1.20 -17.96 5.74
C LEU A 149 2.16 -18.35 6.89
N THR A 150 3.44 -18.00 6.79
CA THR A 150 4.44 -18.18 7.85
C THR A 150 4.62 -16.96 8.76
N VAL A 151 3.95 -15.85 8.45
CA VAL A 151 3.99 -14.66 9.33
C VAL A 151 3.41 -15.04 10.69
N GLU A 152 4.19 -14.80 11.75
CA GLU A 152 3.73 -14.94 13.13
C GLU A 152 2.67 -13.87 13.44
N CYS A 153 1.44 -14.18 13.08
CA CYS A 153 0.26 -13.35 13.25
C CYS A 153 -0.90 -14.27 13.66
N GLU A 154 -1.52 -14.00 14.81
CA GLU A 154 -2.54 -14.86 15.42
C GLU A 154 -3.78 -15.07 14.52
N ASP A 155 -3.96 -14.23 13.50
CA ASP A 155 -5.23 -14.09 12.78
C ASP A 155 -5.13 -14.16 11.27
N VAL A 156 -4.25 -15.01 10.71
CA VAL A 156 -4.25 -15.24 9.26
C VAL A 156 -5.61 -15.82 8.83
N PRO A 157 -6.42 -15.11 8.01
CA PRO A 157 -7.76 -15.58 7.70
C PRO A 157 -7.72 -16.89 6.90
N SER A 158 -8.52 -17.89 7.31
CA SER A 158 -8.56 -19.18 6.61
C SER A 158 -8.97 -19.08 5.15
N VAL A 159 -9.74 -18.03 4.81
CA VAL A 159 -10.15 -17.70 3.43
C VAL A 159 -8.94 -17.38 2.54
N LEU A 160 -7.85 -16.84 3.08
CA LEU A 160 -6.63 -16.59 2.31
C LEU A 160 -6.02 -17.92 1.82
N ARG A 161 -5.88 -18.90 2.71
CA ARG A 161 -5.40 -20.24 2.35
C ARG A 161 -6.31 -20.93 1.34
N ALA A 162 -7.62 -20.83 1.52
CA ALA A 162 -8.60 -21.41 0.60
C ALA A 162 -8.57 -20.74 -0.78
N SER A 163 -8.31 -19.43 -0.85
CA SER A 163 -8.18 -18.70 -2.12
C SER A 163 -6.97 -19.18 -2.92
N LEU A 164 -5.82 -19.40 -2.25
CA LEU A 164 -4.64 -19.96 -2.90
C LEU A 164 -4.92 -21.36 -3.44
N GLN A 165 -5.55 -22.23 -2.64
CA GLN A 165 -5.90 -23.58 -3.07
C GLN A 165 -6.80 -23.58 -4.31
N ALA A 166 -7.74 -22.64 -4.40
CA ALA A 166 -8.60 -22.51 -5.58
C ALA A 166 -7.81 -22.11 -6.83
N VAL A 167 -6.88 -21.15 -6.70
CA VAL A 167 -5.98 -20.70 -7.78
C VAL A 167 -5.01 -21.81 -8.22
N GLU A 168 -4.40 -22.54 -7.27
CA GLU A 168 -3.52 -23.67 -7.56
C GLU A 168 -4.25 -24.83 -8.25
N ALA A 169 -5.51 -25.05 -7.90
CA ALA A 169 -6.35 -26.06 -8.53
C ALA A 169 -6.95 -25.60 -9.87
N ASN A 170 -6.70 -24.36 -10.31
CA ASN A 170 -7.31 -23.76 -11.51
C ASN A 170 -8.86 -23.82 -11.46
N THR A 171 -9.42 -23.49 -10.30
CA THR A 171 -10.86 -23.49 -9.99
C THR A 171 -11.35 -22.14 -9.46
N GLU A 172 -10.51 -21.11 -9.56
CA GLU A 172 -10.76 -19.78 -9.04
C GLU A 172 -12.02 -19.14 -9.62
N LYS A 173 -12.33 -19.38 -10.90
CA LYS A 173 -13.55 -18.85 -11.55
C LYS A 173 -14.84 -19.38 -10.93
N ASP A 174 -14.82 -20.65 -10.51
CA ASP A 174 -15.97 -21.32 -9.91
C ASP A 174 -15.98 -21.21 -8.39
N TRP A 175 -14.97 -20.59 -7.78
CA TRP A 175 -14.84 -20.52 -6.33
C TRP A 175 -15.86 -19.52 -5.75
N PRO A 176 -16.85 -19.99 -4.96
CA PRO A 176 -18.00 -19.17 -4.55
C PRO A 176 -17.65 -18.16 -3.45
N HIS A 177 -16.42 -18.18 -2.93
CA HIS A 177 -16.03 -17.44 -1.73
C HIS A 177 -15.29 -16.12 -2.01
N TRP A 178 -15.18 -15.69 -3.27
CA TRP A 178 -14.56 -14.39 -3.58
C TRP A 178 -15.25 -13.20 -2.91
N GLY A 179 -16.59 -13.18 -2.84
CA GLY A 179 -17.31 -12.12 -2.12
C GLY A 179 -17.01 -12.11 -0.61
N ARG A 180 -16.79 -13.30 -0.03
CA ARG A 180 -16.31 -13.44 1.35
C ARG A 180 -14.87 -12.95 1.49
N MET A 181 -13.98 -13.34 0.58
CA MET A 181 -12.57 -12.91 0.58
C MET A 181 -12.46 -11.38 0.55
N GLN A 182 -13.25 -10.71 -0.28
CA GLN A 182 -13.27 -9.24 -0.33
C GLN A 182 -13.80 -8.61 0.97
N SER A 183 -14.84 -9.19 1.57
CA SER A 183 -15.39 -8.71 2.85
C SER A 183 -14.41 -8.93 4.00
N ASP A 184 -13.79 -10.11 4.07
CA ASP A 184 -12.79 -10.48 5.07
C ASP A 184 -11.55 -9.58 4.91
N TYR A 185 -11.10 -9.29 3.69
CA TYR A 185 -10.02 -8.31 3.44
C TYR A 185 -10.36 -6.93 3.99
N ARG A 186 -11.54 -6.37 3.68
CA ARG A 186 -11.94 -5.03 4.18
C ARG A 186 -11.98 -4.99 5.70
N ASN A 187 -12.56 -6.02 6.33
CA ASN A 187 -12.61 -6.12 7.79
C ASN A 187 -11.20 -6.25 8.40
N PHE A 188 -10.34 -7.05 7.77
CA PHE A 188 -8.97 -7.25 8.21
C PHE A 188 -8.13 -5.97 8.04
N ALA A 189 -8.27 -5.25 6.94
CA ALA A 189 -7.62 -3.95 6.72
C ALA A 189 -8.04 -2.89 7.76
N MET A 190 -9.34 -2.80 8.09
CA MET A 190 -9.80 -1.94 9.18
C MET A 190 -9.16 -2.32 10.51
N ARG A 191 -9.05 -3.62 10.80
CA ARG A 191 -8.39 -4.13 12.00
C ARG A 191 -6.90 -3.76 12.03
N VAL A 192 -6.19 -3.85 10.90
CA VAL A 192 -4.79 -3.40 10.80
C VAL A 192 -4.68 -1.95 11.25
N GLY A 193 -5.54 -1.07 10.70
CA GLY A 193 -5.60 0.34 11.10
C GLY A 193 -5.85 0.54 12.60
N SER A 194 -6.75 -0.23 13.22
CA SER A 194 -7.02 -0.18 14.67
C SER A 194 -5.84 -0.65 15.55
N ASN A 195 -4.85 -1.34 14.97
CA ASN A 195 -3.64 -1.79 15.67
C ASN A 195 -2.42 -0.90 15.35
N SER A 196 -2.63 0.24 14.70
CA SER A 196 -1.56 1.19 14.36
C SER A 196 -0.76 1.58 15.61
N PRO A 197 0.59 1.50 15.60
CA PRO A 197 1.39 2.01 16.70
C PRO A 197 1.14 3.52 16.87
N GLY A 198 1.12 4.00 18.11
CA GLY A 198 0.83 5.42 18.43
C GLY A 198 -0.60 5.66 18.94
N GLY A 199 -1.56 4.78 18.65
CA GLY A 199 -2.89 4.78 19.27
C GLY A 199 -3.61 6.14 19.27
N VAL A 200 -4.43 6.38 20.30
CA VAL A 200 -5.20 7.64 20.48
C VAL A 200 -4.48 8.65 21.39
N ASP A 201 -3.47 8.19 22.10
CA ASP A 201 -2.70 8.98 23.06
C ASP A 201 -1.79 9.96 22.31
N ALA A 202 -1.84 11.24 22.69
CA ALA A 202 -1.12 12.30 22.00
C ALA A 202 0.33 12.44 22.48
N ASP A 203 0.68 11.85 23.63
CA ASP A 203 2.02 11.99 24.23
C ASP A 203 2.93 10.77 23.95
N LEU A 204 2.37 9.71 23.36
CA LEU A 204 3.09 8.47 23.09
C LEU A 204 4.05 8.66 21.91
N ARG A 205 5.33 8.36 22.09
CA ARG A 205 6.33 8.41 21.01
C ARG A 205 6.63 7.01 20.46
N PRO A 206 7.10 6.87 19.21
CA PRO A 206 7.41 5.56 18.64
C PRO A 206 8.43 4.74 19.45
N GLU A 207 9.39 5.42 20.07
CA GLU A 207 10.41 4.85 20.96
C GLU A 207 9.85 4.27 22.26
N ASP A 208 8.68 4.74 22.71
CA ASP A 208 8.01 4.27 23.93
C ASP A 208 7.12 3.04 23.65
N VAL A 209 6.84 2.76 22.38
CA VAL A 209 6.00 1.62 21.97
C VAL A 209 6.83 0.32 22.00
N PRO A 210 6.39 -0.72 22.74
CA PRO A 210 7.05 -2.01 22.75
C PRO A 210 7.29 -2.57 21.34
N VAL A 211 8.49 -3.12 21.11
CA VAL A 211 8.88 -3.73 19.82
C VAL A 211 7.86 -4.76 19.34
N GLY A 212 7.31 -5.57 20.25
CA GLY A 212 6.29 -6.58 19.93
C GLY A 212 4.99 -6.00 19.35
N LEU A 213 4.59 -4.78 19.70
CA LEU A 213 3.41 -4.12 19.11
C LEU A 213 3.69 -3.66 17.69
N HIS A 214 4.89 -3.11 17.45
CA HIS A 214 5.35 -2.77 16.10
C HIS A 214 5.43 -4.02 15.21
N GLU A 215 5.96 -5.13 15.73
CA GLU A 215 6.02 -6.41 15.02
C GLU A 215 4.64 -6.98 14.74
N HIS A 216 3.72 -6.93 15.72
CA HIS A 216 2.35 -7.37 15.55
C HIS A 216 1.63 -6.59 14.43
N TYR A 217 1.73 -5.26 14.44
CA TYR A 217 1.16 -4.43 13.37
C TYR A 217 1.73 -4.78 11.99
N ARG A 218 3.06 -4.93 11.89
CA ARG A 218 3.72 -5.32 10.63
C ARG A 218 3.28 -6.72 10.16
N GLY A 219 3.03 -7.65 11.09
CA GLY A 219 2.49 -8.96 10.78
C GLY A 219 1.10 -8.87 10.16
N LEU A 220 0.18 -8.13 10.80
CA LEU A 220 -1.15 -7.85 10.26
C LEU A 220 -1.07 -7.17 8.88
N TRP A 221 -0.21 -6.16 8.73
CA TRP A 221 0.01 -5.46 7.46
C TRP A 221 0.38 -6.41 6.32
N LYS A 222 1.38 -7.26 6.53
CA LYS A 222 1.87 -8.23 5.55
C LYS A 222 0.75 -9.15 5.06
N VAL A 223 -0.05 -9.68 6.00
CA VAL A 223 -1.18 -10.55 5.69
C VAL A 223 -2.26 -9.79 4.90
N ALA A 224 -2.57 -8.55 5.28
CA ALA A 224 -3.56 -7.74 4.56
C ALA A 224 -3.17 -7.50 3.10
N ARG A 225 -1.88 -7.22 2.85
CA ARG A 225 -1.35 -7.03 1.49
C ARG A 225 -1.35 -8.32 0.68
N ALA A 226 -1.09 -9.47 1.31
CA ALA A 226 -1.26 -10.77 0.67
C ALA A 226 -2.74 -11.06 0.33
N MET A 227 -3.68 -10.66 1.18
CA MET A 227 -5.11 -10.76 0.87
C MET A 227 -5.52 -9.86 -0.30
N GLU A 228 -5.05 -8.60 -0.32
CA GLU A 228 -5.28 -7.66 -1.41
C GLU A 228 -4.78 -8.23 -2.75
N PHE A 229 -3.56 -8.76 -2.78
CA PHE A 229 -2.98 -9.42 -3.95
C PHE A 229 -3.89 -10.55 -4.49
N MET A 230 -4.43 -11.40 -3.61
CA MET A 230 -5.30 -12.51 -4.03
C MET A 230 -6.63 -12.06 -4.62
N LEU A 231 -7.05 -10.80 -4.45
CA LEU A 231 -8.24 -10.26 -5.12
C LEU A 231 -8.08 -10.16 -6.65
N GLY A 232 -6.86 -10.32 -7.16
CA GLY A 232 -6.56 -10.45 -8.59
C GLY A 232 -7.25 -11.62 -9.30
N TRP A 233 -7.68 -12.64 -8.57
CA TRP A 233 -8.46 -13.77 -9.13
C TRP A 233 -9.96 -13.71 -8.80
N SER A 234 -10.41 -12.62 -8.18
CA SER A 234 -11.82 -12.46 -7.83
C SER A 234 -12.71 -12.22 -9.06
N GLN A 235 -14.04 -12.20 -8.86
CA GLN A 235 -14.99 -11.91 -9.94
C GLN A 235 -14.85 -10.49 -10.52
N SER A 236 -14.23 -9.58 -9.78
CA SER A 236 -13.80 -8.25 -10.25
C SER A 236 -12.30 -8.13 -9.98
N PRO A 237 -11.46 -8.72 -10.85
CA PRO A 237 -10.02 -8.81 -10.65
C PRO A 237 -9.36 -7.47 -10.35
N LEU A 238 -8.46 -7.50 -9.38
CA LEU A 238 -7.47 -6.44 -9.22
C LEU A 238 -6.52 -6.43 -10.44
N PRO A 239 -6.22 -5.27 -11.07
CA PRO A 239 -5.29 -5.20 -12.20
C PRO A 239 -3.88 -5.71 -11.86
N LEU A 240 -3.11 -6.13 -12.87
CA LEU A 240 -1.75 -6.69 -12.66
C LEU A 240 -0.81 -5.76 -11.91
N ALA A 241 -0.84 -4.48 -12.26
CA ALA A 241 -0.02 -3.46 -11.60
C ALA A 241 -0.41 -3.27 -10.13
N ASP A 242 -1.69 -3.41 -9.82
CA ASP A 242 -2.22 -3.31 -8.47
C ASP A 242 -1.88 -4.55 -7.63
N MET A 243 -1.95 -5.75 -8.24
CA MET A 243 -1.46 -6.98 -7.61
C MET A 243 0.03 -6.87 -7.28
N ALA A 244 0.86 -6.48 -8.25
CA ALA A 244 2.29 -6.30 -8.04
C ALA A 244 2.60 -5.23 -6.98
N TYR A 245 1.85 -4.14 -6.92
CA TYR A 245 1.97 -3.14 -5.86
C TYR A 245 1.68 -3.74 -4.48
N ALA A 246 0.57 -4.47 -4.32
CA ALA A 246 0.22 -5.12 -3.07
C ALA A 246 1.33 -6.09 -2.60
N ALA A 247 1.88 -6.89 -3.53
CA ALA A 247 3.00 -7.77 -3.25
C ALA A 247 4.26 -6.98 -2.83
N ALA A 248 4.59 -5.88 -3.51
CA ALA A 248 5.75 -5.04 -3.23
C ALA A 248 5.71 -4.45 -1.82
N VAL A 249 4.61 -3.77 -1.48
CA VAL A 249 4.48 -3.06 -0.20
C VAL A 249 4.21 -3.99 0.97
N SER A 250 3.98 -5.29 0.72
CA SER A 250 3.98 -6.30 1.78
C SER A 250 5.36 -6.45 2.42
N GLY A 251 6.44 -6.26 1.65
CA GLY A 251 7.82 -6.53 2.10
C GLY A 251 8.07 -8.01 2.45
N LEU A 252 7.23 -8.94 1.97
CA LEU A 252 7.41 -10.38 2.15
C LEU A 252 8.38 -11.00 1.14
N ILE A 253 8.50 -10.37 -0.03
CA ILE A 253 9.31 -10.84 -1.15
C ILE A 253 9.93 -9.65 -1.88
N ASP A 254 11.03 -9.88 -2.60
CA ASP A 254 11.51 -8.96 -3.63
C ASP A 254 10.72 -9.22 -4.92
N ILE A 255 9.95 -8.24 -5.37
CA ILE A 255 9.11 -8.40 -6.55
C ILE A 255 9.91 -8.42 -7.86
N HIS A 256 11.09 -7.80 -7.92
CA HIS A 256 11.94 -7.80 -9.11
C HIS A 256 12.52 -9.20 -9.32
N GLU A 257 13.07 -9.78 -8.24
CA GLU A 257 13.59 -11.16 -8.23
C GLU A 257 12.55 -12.16 -8.77
N VAL A 258 11.28 -11.95 -8.45
CA VAL A 258 10.20 -12.89 -8.82
C VAL A 258 9.61 -12.59 -10.20
N LEU A 259 9.50 -11.33 -10.61
CA LEU A 259 8.78 -10.93 -11.83
C LEU A 259 9.67 -10.80 -13.07
N ASP A 260 10.99 -10.59 -12.93
CA ASP A 260 11.85 -10.32 -14.08
C ASP A 260 11.79 -11.42 -15.15
N GLN A 261 12.05 -12.67 -14.76
CA GLN A 261 12.05 -13.79 -15.69
C GLN A 261 10.64 -14.09 -16.28
N PRO A 262 9.54 -14.14 -15.49
CA PRO A 262 8.20 -14.29 -16.06
C PRO A 262 7.81 -13.19 -17.04
N LEU A 263 8.17 -11.93 -16.74
CA LEU A 263 7.90 -10.80 -17.62
C LEU A 263 8.70 -10.91 -18.92
N GLU A 264 10.01 -11.16 -18.86
CA GLU A 264 10.84 -11.35 -20.06
C GLU A 264 10.28 -12.44 -20.98
N ALA A 265 9.84 -13.56 -20.41
CA ALA A 265 9.29 -14.68 -21.17
C ALA A 265 7.94 -14.35 -21.81
N VAL A 266 7.10 -13.53 -21.18
CA VAL A 266 5.81 -13.11 -21.77
C VAL A 266 6.03 -11.99 -22.78
N GLU A 267 6.92 -11.05 -22.51
CA GLU A 267 7.28 -9.96 -23.40
C GLU A 267 7.85 -10.49 -24.73
N GLY A 268 8.70 -11.52 -24.69
CA GLY A 268 9.20 -12.18 -25.90
C GLY A 268 8.13 -12.89 -26.73
N ASP A 269 6.98 -13.22 -26.16
CA ASP A 269 5.84 -13.79 -26.89
C ASP A 269 4.89 -12.71 -27.47
N LEU A 270 5.08 -11.44 -27.08
CA LEU A 270 4.31 -10.30 -27.58
C LEU A 270 4.95 -9.63 -28.80
N GLU A 271 6.22 -9.92 -29.08
CA GLU A 271 6.97 -9.48 -30.26
C GLU A 271 6.65 -10.31 -31.51
#